data_AF-A0A0J6TAA4-F1
#
_entry.id   AF-A0A0J6TAA4-F1
#
_cell.length_a   1.000
_cell.length_b   1.000
_cell.length_c   1.000
_cell.angle_alpha   90.00
_cell.angle_beta   90.00
_cell.angle_gamma   90.00
#
_symmetry.space_group_name_H-M   'P 1'
#
loop_
_entity.id
_entity.type
_entity.pdbx_description
1 polymer ?
#
loop_
_entity_poly.entity_id
_entity_poly.type
_entity_poly.pdbx_seq_one_letter_code
_entity_poly.pdbx_strand_id
1 'polypeptide(L)'
;MTRSRILVPVAVGLALSGPAAARGTDFPRFSLSGTCALERTAGARFDAASYRSCLSDERAARRTLRRRWASFPPADRQNCREENEIGGPPSYVALLTCLQLAADTLPFRPAPMPRPGATGR
;
A
#
# COMPACT_ATOMS: atom_id res chain seq x y z
N MET A 1 21.30 -61.08 -36.13
CA MET A 1 21.33 -60.43 -34.80
C MET A 1 20.58 -59.11 -34.90
N THR A 2 19.62 -58.93 -34.01
CA THR A 2 18.36 -58.18 -34.21
C THR A 2 18.49 -56.68 -33.92
N ARG A 3 18.03 -55.82 -34.83
CA ARG A 3 17.91 -54.36 -34.63
C ARG A 3 16.74 -54.08 -33.68
N SER A 4 17.04 -53.72 -32.43
CA SER A 4 16.04 -53.31 -31.44
C SER A 4 15.66 -51.85 -31.68
N ARG A 5 14.39 -51.59 -32.04
CA ARG A 5 13.82 -50.24 -32.08
C ARG A 5 13.16 -49.97 -30.74
N ILE A 6 13.84 -49.21 -29.88
CA ILE A 6 13.31 -48.76 -28.60
C ILE A 6 12.32 -47.63 -28.87
N LEU A 7 11.02 -47.91 -28.70
CA LEU A 7 9.97 -46.90 -28.64
C LEU A 7 10.01 -46.26 -27.24
N VAL A 8 10.50 -45.01 -27.17
CA VAL A 8 10.44 -44.18 -25.95
C VAL A 8 9.05 -43.54 -25.90
N PRO A 9 8.20 -43.83 -24.90
CA PRO A 9 6.95 -43.10 -24.73
C PRO A 9 7.31 -41.70 -24.20
N VAL A 10 7.04 -40.66 -24.99
CA VAL A 10 7.06 -39.28 -24.51
C VAL A 10 5.86 -39.12 -23.58
N ALA A 11 6.09 -39.27 -22.28
CA ALA A 11 5.11 -38.93 -21.26
C ALA A 11 4.97 -37.40 -21.22
N VAL A 12 3.94 -36.88 -21.88
CA VAL A 12 3.53 -35.48 -21.77
C VAL A 12 2.96 -35.30 -20.36
N GLY A 13 3.79 -34.80 -19.45
CA GLY A 13 3.36 -34.43 -18.10
C GLY A 13 2.37 -33.27 -18.17
N LEU A 14 1.12 -33.54 -17.78
CA LEU A 14 0.09 -32.53 -17.64
C LEU A 14 0.44 -31.64 -16.43
N ALA A 15 0.97 -30.44 -16.68
CA ALA A 15 1.22 -29.47 -15.63
C ALA A 15 -0.14 -28.99 -15.08
N LEU A 16 -0.48 -29.36 -13.84
CA LEU A 16 -1.62 -28.79 -13.13
C LEU A 16 -1.30 -27.31 -12.82
N SER A 17 -1.78 -26.41 -13.68
CA SER A 17 -1.89 -24.99 -13.35
C SER A 17 -2.96 -24.82 -12.27
N GLY A 18 -2.55 -24.83 -11.00
CA GLY A 18 -3.45 -24.50 -9.89
C GLY A 18 -3.91 -23.03 -9.99
N PRO A 19 -5.13 -22.69 -9.53
CA PRO A 19 -5.60 -21.32 -9.54
C PRO A 19 -4.72 -20.49 -8.59
N ALA A 20 -4.01 -19.51 -9.14
CA ALA A 20 -3.39 -18.46 -8.35
C ALA A 20 -4.52 -17.74 -7.62
N ALA A 21 -4.67 -18.01 -6.32
CA ALA A 21 -5.55 -17.24 -5.46
C ALA A 21 -5.04 -15.79 -5.49
N ALA A 22 -5.77 -14.92 -6.20
CA ALA A 22 -5.51 -13.49 -6.27
C ALA A 22 -5.76 -12.86 -4.89
N ARG A 23 -4.87 -13.11 -3.95
CA ARG A 23 -4.84 -12.39 -2.68
C ARG A 23 -4.37 -10.98 -2.99
N GLY A 24 -5.34 -10.06 -3.00
CA GLY A 24 -5.10 -8.64 -2.74
C GLY A 24 -5.75 -7.65 -3.71
N THR A 25 -6.70 -8.07 -4.54
CA THR A 25 -7.57 -7.13 -5.27
C THR A 25 -8.58 -6.43 -4.35
N ASP A 26 -8.82 -6.97 -3.17
CA ASP A 26 -9.79 -6.42 -2.20
C ASP A 26 -9.30 -5.14 -1.54
N PHE A 27 -10.24 -4.24 -1.25
CA PHE A 27 -9.92 -2.96 -0.61
C PHE A 27 -9.38 -3.15 0.83
N PRO A 28 -8.21 -2.57 1.20
CA PRO A 28 -7.61 -2.74 2.52
C PRO A 28 -8.46 -2.20 3.66
N ARG A 29 -8.36 -2.83 4.83
CA ARG A 29 -8.95 -2.35 6.10
C ARG A 29 -7.85 -2.11 7.13
N PHE A 30 -7.28 -0.90 7.13
CA PHE A 30 -6.26 -0.50 8.09
C PHE A 30 -6.89 0.16 9.32
N SER A 31 -6.27 -0.06 10.49
CA SER A 31 -6.70 0.54 11.75
C SER A 31 -6.09 1.92 11.91
N LEU A 32 -6.89 2.98 11.81
CA LEU A 32 -6.39 4.36 11.89
C LEU A 32 -5.80 4.68 13.27
N SER A 33 -6.34 4.09 14.34
CA SER A 33 -5.78 4.26 15.68
C SER A 33 -4.43 3.58 15.84
N GLY A 34 -4.20 2.46 15.12
CA GLY A 34 -2.91 1.80 15.05
C GLY A 34 -1.91 2.62 14.24
N THR A 35 -2.31 3.08 13.06
CA THR A 35 -1.50 3.95 12.20
C THR A 35 -1.05 5.23 12.93
N CYS A 36 -1.97 5.90 13.63
CA CYS A 36 -1.69 7.15 14.33
C CYS A 36 -1.19 6.97 15.77
N ALA A 37 -0.82 5.75 16.19
CA ALA A 37 -0.46 5.49 17.59
C ALA A 37 0.78 6.28 18.05
N LEU A 38 1.74 6.52 17.16
CA LEU A 38 2.98 7.24 17.49
C LEU A 38 2.75 8.70 17.89
N GLU A 39 1.73 9.34 17.33
CA GLU A 39 1.30 10.71 17.70
C GLU A 39 0.76 10.78 19.14
N ARG A 40 0.46 9.63 19.75
CA ARG A 40 0.06 9.55 21.15
C ARG A 40 1.24 9.47 22.11
N THR A 41 2.41 9.06 21.62
CA THR A 41 3.57 8.68 22.46
C THR A 41 4.80 9.56 22.22
N ALA A 42 4.84 10.37 21.16
CA ALA A 42 5.96 11.24 20.87
C ALA A 42 6.11 12.38 21.90
N GLY A 43 7.09 12.25 22.80
CA GLY A 43 7.72 13.35 23.54
C GLY A 43 6.89 14.05 24.62
N ALA A 44 6.90 13.51 25.85
CA ALA A 44 6.51 14.12 27.13
C ALA A 44 5.11 14.75 27.29
N ARG A 45 4.37 15.05 26.22
CA ARG A 45 2.96 15.46 26.23
C ARG A 45 2.29 14.97 24.96
N PHE A 46 1.21 14.24 25.12
CA PHE A 46 0.29 13.92 24.02
C PHE A 46 -0.09 15.19 23.26
N ASP A 47 0.20 15.22 21.95
CA ASP A 47 -0.33 16.26 21.08
C ASP A 47 -1.63 15.79 20.44
N ALA A 48 -2.74 16.20 21.06
CA ALA A 48 -4.08 15.90 20.58
C ALA A 48 -4.34 16.50 19.19
N ALA A 49 -3.69 17.60 18.82
CA ALA A 49 -3.84 18.21 17.50
C ALA A 49 -3.18 17.35 16.43
N SER A 50 -1.94 16.88 16.66
CA SER A 50 -1.23 15.99 15.74
C SER A 50 -1.96 14.66 15.54
N TYR A 51 -2.44 14.04 16.63
CA TYR A 51 -3.26 12.82 16.51
C TYR A 51 -4.54 13.04 15.70
N ARG A 52 -5.26 14.15 15.92
CA ARG A 52 -6.45 14.50 15.13
C ARG A 52 -6.12 14.76 13.65
N SER A 53 -4.98 15.40 13.37
CA SER A 53 -4.51 15.64 12.01
C SER A 53 -4.24 14.32 11.29
N CYS A 54 -3.47 13.42 11.92
CA CYS A 54 -3.22 12.08 11.38
C CYS A 54 -4.52 11.35 11.05
N LEU A 55 -5.48 11.31 11.98
CA LEU A 55 -6.79 10.70 11.73
C LEU A 55 -7.57 11.36 10.58
N SER A 56 -7.44 12.68 10.40
CA SER A 56 -8.07 13.40 9.30
C SER A 56 -7.47 12.99 7.96
N ASP A 57 -6.14 12.97 7.86
CA ASP A 57 -5.38 12.66 6.65
C ASP A 57 -5.60 11.21 6.23
N GLU A 58 -5.54 10.27 7.17
CA GLU A 58 -5.84 8.87 6.94
C GLU A 58 -7.27 8.63 6.42
N ARG A 59 -8.26 9.32 7.01
CA ARG A 59 -9.65 9.25 6.53
C ARG A 59 -9.79 9.84 5.14
N ALA A 60 -9.12 10.95 4.84
CA ALA A 60 -9.13 11.56 3.52
C ALA A 60 -8.51 10.66 2.47
N ALA A 61 -7.34 10.09 2.75
CA ALA A 61 -6.66 9.14 1.88
C ALA A 61 -7.51 7.90 1.63
N ARG A 62 -8.12 7.31 2.68
CA ARG A 62 -9.05 6.17 2.54
C ARG A 62 -10.22 6.50 1.62
N ARG A 63 -10.84 7.69 1.76
CA ARG A 63 -11.94 8.12 0.87
C ARG A 63 -11.48 8.22 -0.59
N THR A 64 -10.29 8.78 -0.83
CA THR A 64 -9.71 8.89 -2.18
C THR A 64 -9.40 7.52 -2.77
N LEU A 65 -8.76 6.65 -2.00
CA LEU A 65 -8.51 5.26 -2.40
C LEU A 65 -9.81 4.55 -2.74
N ARG A 66 -10.88 4.66 -1.94
CA ARG A 66 -12.16 4.01 -2.27
C ARG A 66 -12.72 4.41 -3.63
N ARG A 67 -12.56 5.68 -4.02
CA ARG A 67 -13.03 6.18 -5.33
C ARG A 67 -12.16 5.70 -6.49
N ARG A 68 -10.84 5.59 -6.28
CA ARG A 68 -9.86 5.29 -7.33
C ARG A 68 -9.35 3.84 -7.32
N TRP A 69 -9.77 3.02 -6.36
CA TRP A 69 -9.18 1.69 -6.14
C TRP A 69 -9.22 0.80 -7.39
N ALA A 70 -10.31 0.86 -8.14
CA ALA A 70 -10.47 0.06 -9.36
C ALA A 70 -9.68 0.62 -10.56
N SER A 71 -9.25 1.89 -10.53
CA SER A 71 -8.44 2.47 -11.61
C SER A 71 -6.95 2.15 -11.48
N PHE A 72 -6.49 1.70 -10.32
CA PHE A 72 -5.10 1.28 -10.14
C PHE A 72 -4.91 -0.17 -10.61
N PRO A 73 -3.81 -0.48 -11.34
CA PRO A 73 -3.50 -1.84 -11.77
C PRO A 73 -3.46 -2.83 -10.59
N PRO A 74 -3.99 -4.06 -10.75
CA PRO A 74 -3.97 -5.06 -9.69
C PRO A 74 -2.57 -5.38 -9.13
N ALA A 75 -1.54 -5.35 -9.98
CA ALA A 75 -0.15 -5.56 -9.60
C ALA A 75 0.35 -4.45 -8.66
N ASP A 76 0.14 -3.17 -9.01
CA ASP A 76 0.52 -2.04 -8.16
C ASP A 76 -0.22 -2.07 -6.82
N ARG A 77 -1.49 -2.50 -6.82
CA ARG A 77 -2.27 -2.69 -5.58
C ARG A 77 -1.71 -3.79 -4.68
N GLN A 78 -1.05 -4.82 -5.23
CA GLN A 78 -0.29 -5.79 -4.43
C GLN A 78 0.98 -5.16 -3.91
N ASN A 79 1.83 -4.69 -4.83
CA ASN A 79 3.16 -4.22 -4.52
C ASN A 79 3.12 -3.11 -3.46
N CYS A 80 2.28 -2.09 -3.69
CA CYS A 80 2.13 -0.99 -2.74
C CYS A 80 1.51 -1.40 -1.41
N ARG A 81 0.75 -2.50 -1.34
CA ARG A 81 0.23 -3.01 -0.06
C ARG A 81 1.34 -3.69 0.73
N GLU A 82 2.12 -4.55 0.07
CA GLU A 82 3.25 -5.25 0.69
C GLU A 82 4.27 -4.25 1.23
N GLU A 83 4.61 -3.22 0.44
CA GLU A 83 5.47 -2.12 0.90
C GLU A 83 4.89 -1.37 2.10
N ASN A 84 3.56 -1.21 2.16
CA ASN A 84 2.88 -0.47 3.22
C ASN A 84 2.90 -1.19 4.58
N GLU A 85 3.19 -2.49 4.60
CA GLU A 85 3.30 -3.29 5.82
C GLU A 85 4.71 -3.27 6.42
N ILE A 86 5.68 -2.72 5.69
CA ILE A 86 7.07 -2.63 6.13
C ILE A 86 7.25 -1.42 7.05
N GLY A 87 7.91 -1.63 8.20
CA GLY A 87 8.36 -0.54 9.06
C GLY A 87 7.31 0.03 10.04
N GLY A 88 6.13 -0.57 10.14
CA GLY A 88 5.13 -0.18 11.13
C GLY A 88 3.70 -0.56 10.74
N PRO A 89 2.69 -0.04 11.46
CA PRO A 89 1.30 -0.22 11.10
C PRO A 89 1.01 0.41 9.72
N PRO A 90 0.22 -0.26 8.85
CA PRO A 90 -0.07 0.25 7.52
C PRO A 90 -0.87 1.56 7.55
N SER A 91 -0.70 2.37 6.51
CA SER A 91 -1.25 3.74 6.36
C SER A 91 -1.94 3.89 5.01
N TYR A 92 -3.17 4.43 5.01
CA TYR A 92 -3.86 4.79 3.77
C TYR A 92 -3.19 5.94 3.04
N VAL A 93 -2.55 6.87 3.76
CA VAL A 93 -1.75 7.94 3.14
C VAL A 93 -0.59 7.34 2.38
N ALA A 94 0.20 6.47 3.00
CA ALA A 94 1.35 5.85 2.35
C ALA A 94 0.93 4.93 1.18
N LEU A 95 -0.15 4.15 1.32
CA LEU A 95 -0.66 3.31 0.22
C LEU A 95 -1.13 4.16 -0.97
N LEU A 96 -1.86 5.25 -0.70
CA LEU A 96 -2.29 6.17 -1.75
C LEU A 96 -1.09 6.81 -2.46
N THR A 97 -0.08 7.25 -1.70
CA THR A 97 1.13 7.83 -2.25
C THR A 97 1.87 6.84 -3.15
N CYS A 98 2.08 5.60 -2.70
CA CYS A 98 2.72 4.57 -3.53
C CYS A 98 1.97 4.34 -4.84
N LEU A 99 0.64 4.19 -4.78
CA LEU A 99 -0.18 3.97 -5.97
C LEU A 99 -0.17 5.18 -6.91
N GLN A 100 -0.09 6.39 -6.36
CA GLN A 100 0.05 7.59 -7.18
C GLN A 100 1.43 7.72 -7.80
N LEU A 101 2.49 7.27 -7.13
CA LEU A 101 3.85 7.18 -7.69
C LEU A 101 3.89 6.17 -8.83
N ALA A 102 3.41 4.95 -8.61
CA ALA A 102 3.36 3.91 -9.64
C ALA A 102 2.56 4.34 -10.88
N ALA A 103 1.55 5.20 -10.69
CA ALA A 103 0.72 5.74 -11.76
C ALA A 103 1.20 7.09 -12.33
N ASP A 104 2.30 7.67 -11.84
CA ASP A 104 2.76 9.03 -12.17
C ASP A 104 1.68 10.13 -11.98
N THR A 105 0.81 9.96 -10.98
CA THR A 105 -0.32 10.88 -10.68
C THR A 105 -0.18 11.63 -9.35
N LEU A 106 1.03 11.69 -8.78
CA LEU A 106 1.25 12.53 -7.62
C LEU A 106 1.11 14.01 -8.00
N PRO A 107 0.17 14.76 -7.41
CA PRO A 107 0.21 16.21 -7.51
C PRO A 107 1.42 16.71 -6.73
N PHE A 108 2.34 17.41 -7.39
CA PHE A 108 3.36 18.19 -6.69
C PHE A 108 2.66 19.26 -5.86
N ARG A 109 2.56 19.03 -4.55
CA ARG A 109 2.10 20.03 -3.59
C ARG A 109 3.27 20.32 -2.65
N PRO A 110 4.00 21.44 -2.82
CA PRO A 110 5.03 21.81 -1.86
C PRO A 110 4.36 21.96 -0.49
N ALA A 111 4.99 21.41 0.55
CA ALA A 111 4.53 21.59 1.91
C ALA A 111 4.38 23.11 2.20
N PRO A 112 3.35 23.55 2.93
CA PRO A 112 3.31 24.92 3.43
C PRO A 112 4.57 25.14 4.27
N MET A 113 5.51 25.94 3.77
CA MET A 113 6.69 26.29 4.54
C MET A 113 6.23 27.03 5.81
N PRO A 114 6.77 26.70 6.99
CA PRO A 114 6.54 27.52 8.17
C PRO A 114 7.04 28.93 7.87
N ARG A 115 6.17 29.93 8.07
CA ARG A 115 6.55 31.34 7.95
C ARG A 115 7.59 31.65 9.02
N PRO A 116 8.86 31.98 8.69
CA PRO A 116 9.78 32.47 9.68
C PRO A 116 9.30 33.86 10.13
N GLY A 117 8.96 34.00 11.41
CA GLY A 117 8.63 35.32 11.99
C GLY A 117 7.38 35.42 12.88
N ALA A 118 6.75 34.33 13.31
CA ALA A 118 5.73 34.42 14.38
C ALA A 118 6.36 34.56 15.77
N THR A 119 7.29 35.52 15.93
CA THR A 119 7.60 36.12 17.23
C THR A 119 6.63 37.29 17.39
N GLY A 120 5.53 37.06 18.11
CA GLY A 120 4.52 38.07 18.39
C GLY A 120 4.14 38.04 19.87
N ARG A 121 4.84 38.91 20.61
CA ARG A 121 4.50 39.59 21.88
C ARG A 121 3.62 38.87 22.90
#